data_AF-D2A684-F1
#
_entry.id   AF-D2A684-F1
#
_cell.length_a   1.000
_cell.length_b   1.000
_cell.length_c   1.000
_cell.angle_alpha   90.00
_cell.angle_beta   90.00
_cell.angle_gamma   90.00
#
_symmetry.space_group_name_H-M   'P 1'
#
loop_
_entity.id
_entity.type
_entity.pdbx_description
1 polymer ?
#
loop_
_entity_poly.entity_id
_entity_poly.type
_entity_poly.pdbx_seq_one_letter_code
_entity_poly.pdbx_strand_id
1 'polypeptide(L)'
;MHPQVAILLSWLAYAAAKVSLFKLEGEVNGQEFVYYKIMHPGNLLLVLESLEGDADVYVSEKTPSPTYHPDAYDFHSATCGTDSVTIPRTMRRPMAVGIYGYSASSKYTLEVFQLPSDGDNNLFEEDDPFKAQVENNVEYTTNEKKEVRKVPKVKKKLRNIPNGLWPFLELFEMLFL
;
A
#
# COMPACT_ATOMS: atom_id res chain seq x y z
N MET A 1 -9.41 48.57 15.09
CA MET A 1 -8.60 47.34 15.19
C MET A 1 -9.57 46.17 15.14
N HIS A 2 -9.72 45.53 13.98
CA HIS A 2 -10.75 44.53 13.73
C HIS A 2 -10.24 43.11 13.99
N PRO A 3 -10.97 42.28 14.77
CA PRO A 3 -10.56 40.92 15.14
C PRO A 3 -10.62 39.90 13.98
N GLN A 4 -11.03 40.30 12.79
CA GLN A 4 -11.24 39.38 11.67
C GLN A 4 -9.96 39.02 10.89
N VAL A 5 -8.86 39.78 11.07
CA VAL A 5 -7.59 39.50 10.35
C VAL A 5 -6.80 38.36 11.00
N ALA A 6 -7.05 38.04 12.27
CA ALA A 6 -6.30 37.01 13.00
C ALA A 6 -6.71 35.57 12.63
N ILE A 7 -7.90 35.36 12.06
CA ILE A 7 -8.42 34.01 11.77
C ILE A 7 -7.90 33.48 10.43
N LEU A 8 -7.49 34.35 9.51
CA LEU A 8 -7.00 33.95 8.19
C LEU A 8 -5.60 33.31 8.20
N LEU A 9 -4.84 33.46 9.29
CA LEU A 9 -3.50 32.87 9.44
C LEU A 9 -3.50 31.52 10.20
N SER A 10 -4.65 31.08 10.70
CA SER A 10 -4.78 29.81 11.46
C SER A 10 -5.06 28.58 10.57
N TRP A 11 -5.19 28.74 9.26
CA TRP A 11 -5.54 27.66 8.33
C TRP A 11 -4.40 27.22 7.41
N LEU A 12 -3.18 27.74 7.60
CA LEU A 12 -2.06 27.54 6.69
C LEU A 12 -0.90 26.75 7.30
N ALA A 13 -1.17 25.67 8.05
CA ALA A 13 -0.18 24.62 8.33
C ALA A 13 -0.80 23.42 9.04
N TYR A 14 -1.88 22.82 8.51
CA TYR A 14 -2.12 21.40 8.81
C TYR A 14 -1.18 20.59 7.92
N ALA A 15 0.11 20.62 8.25
CA ALA A 15 1.06 19.71 7.65
C ALA A 15 0.68 18.33 8.17
N ALA A 16 0.17 17.48 7.30
CA ALA A 16 -0.12 16.09 7.60
C ALA A 16 1.24 15.40 7.88
N ALA A 17 1.69 15.47 9.13
CA ALA A 17 3.02 15.06 9.54
C ALA A 17 3.09 13.54 9.58
N LYS A 18 4.07 12.97 8.86
CA LYS A 18 4.43 11.56 9.02
C LYS A 18 5.07 11.35 10.41
N VAL A 19 4.71 10.26 11.09
CA VAL A 19 5.24 9.92 12.41
C VAL A 19 6.27 8.79 12.27
N SER A 20 7.51 8.99 12.72
CA SER A 20 8.50 7.90 12.75
C SER A 20 8.10 6.88 13.81
N LEU A 21 7.87 5.64 13.39
CA LEU A 21 7.49 4.54 14.28
C LEU A 21 8.73 3.82 14.81
N PHE A 22 9.69 3.58 13.91
CA PHE A 22 10.89 2.82 14.21
C PHE A 22 11.98 3.08 13.18
N LYS A 23 13.24 3.05 13.66
CA LYS A 23 14.45 3.08 12.84
C LYS A 23 15.39 1.98 13.31
N LEU A 24 15.93 1.23 12.36
CA LEU A 24 17.02 0.27 12.61
C LEU A 24 18.19 0.53 11.68
N GLU A 25 19.36 0.08 12.09
CA GLU A 25 20.53 -0.07 11.24
C GLU A 25 20.80 -1.57 11.02
N GLY A 26 21.28 -1.92 9.84
CA GLY A 26 21.53 -3.31 9.45
C GLY A 26 22.67 -3.44 8.46
N GLU A 27 23.10 -4.68 8.24
CA GLU A 27 24.08 -5.06 7.24
C GLU A 27 23.58 -6.30 6.50
N VAL A 28 23.84 -6.38 5.20
CA VAL A 28 23.53 -7.52 4.35
C VAL A 28 24.71 -7.77 3.41
N ASN A 29 25.11 -9.04 3.29
CA ASN A 29 26.16 -9.42 2.35
C ASN A 29 25.67 -9.33 0.91
N GLY A 30 26.63 -9.28 -0.02
CA GLY A 30 26.34 -9.34 -1.43
C GLY A 30 25.58 -10.59 -1.82
N GLN A 31 24.56 -10.37 -2.63
CA GLN A 31 23.68 -11.39 -3.18
C GLN A 31 22.89 -12.17 -2.12
N GLU A 32 22.80 -11.66 -0.89
CA GLU A 32 22.02 -12.23 0.20
C GLU A 32 20.82 -11.34 0.58
N PHE A 33 19.94 -11.90 1.41
CA PHE A 33 18.78 -11.21 1.95
C PHE A 33 18.76 -11.25 3.48
N VAL A 34 18.31 -10.13 4.06
CA VAL A 34 17.86 -10.07 5.46
C VAL A 34 16.36 -9.79 5.47
N TYR A 35 15.63 -10.42 6.41
CA TYR A 35 14.18 -10.36 6.46
C TYR A 35 13.65 -9.79 7.77
N TYR A 36 12.66 -8.92 7.65
CA TYR A 36 11.91 -8.34 8.76
C TYR A 36 10.41 -8.57 8.59
N LYS A 37 9.65 -8.43 9.68
CA LYS A 37 8.18 -8.48 9.67
C LYS A 37 7.62 -7.21 10.29
N ILE A 38 6.68 -6.58 9.61
CA ILE A 38 5.96 -5.41 10.12
C ILE A 38 4.54 -5.83 10.46
N MET A 39 4.17 -5.63 11.72
CA MET A 39 2.81 -5.86 12.24
C MET A 39 1.97 -4.58 12.30
N HIS A 40 2.63 -3.42 12.23
CA HIS A 40 1.98 -2.13 12.45
C HIS A 40 0.88 -1.87 11.41
N PRO A 41 -0.37 -1.53 11.82
CA PRO A 41 -1.46 -1.26 10.90
C PRO A 41 -1.32 0.13 10.25
N GLY A 42 -2.19 0.43 9.29
CA GLY A 42 -2.29 1.76 8.67
C GLY A 42 -1.43 1.96 7.43
N ASN A 43 -1.46 3.18 6.89
CA ASN A 43 -0.62 3.60 5.78
C ASN A 43 0.80 3.80 6.30
N LEU A 44 1.77 3.13 5.68
CA LEU A 44 3.17 3.21 6.09
C LEU A 44 4.03 3.72 4.93
N LEU A 45 5.13 4.38 5.28
CA LEU A 45 6.23 4.68 4.38
C LEU A 45 7.47 4.00 4.94
N LEU A 46 8.04 3.08 4.17
CA LEU A 46 9.35 2.50 4.45
C LEU A 46 10.39 3.34 3.69
N VAL A 47 11.45 3.74 4.37
CA VAL A 47 12.60 4.43 3.80
C VAL A 47 13.84 3.62 4.12
N LEU A 48 14.49 3.10 3.09
CA LEU A 48 15.77 2.42 3.17
C LEU A 48 16.86 3.38 2.67
N GLU A 49 17.85 3.64 3.51
CA GLU A 49 19.01 4.45 3.15
C GLU A 49 20.26 3.57 3.20
N SER A 50 20.89 3.35 2.05
CA SER A 50 22.20 2.69 1.95
C SER A 50 23.29 3.62 2.49
N LEU A 51 23.94 3.23 3.58
CA LEU A 51 25.08 3.93 4.19
C LEU A 51 26.40 3.55 3.51
N GLU A 52 26.53 2.27 3.17
CA GLU A 52 27.63 1.69 2.40
C GLU A 52 27.05 0.63 1.45
N GLY A 53 27.65 0.44 0.28
CA GLY A 53 27.16 -0.54 -0.71
C GLY A 53 25.88 -0.08 -1.40
N ASP A 54 25.02 -1.04 -1.74
CA ASP A 54 23.77 -0.80 -2.45
C ASP A 54 22.75 -1.85 -1.99
N ALA A 55 21.81 -1.43 -1.14
CA ALA A 55 20.77 -2.25 -0.58
C ALA A 55 19.41 -1.88 -1.16
N ASP A 56 18.66 -2.89 -1.63
CA ASP A 56 17.32 -2.73 -2.19
C ASP A 56 16.25 -3.27 -1.23
N VAL A 57 15.02 -2.77 -1.32
CA VAL A 57 13.88 -3.21 -0.49
C VAL A 57 12.78 -3.87 -1.29
N TYR A 58 12.30 -5.02 -0.80
CA TYR A 58 11.20 -5.80 -1.36
C TYR A 58 10.19 -6.13 -0.25
N VAL A 59 8.90 -6.06 -0.56
CA VAL A 59 7.84 -6.14 0.44
C VAL A 59 6.70 -7.02 -0.05
N SER A 60 6.23 -7.95 0.79
CA SER A 60 5.09 -8.80 0.46
C SER A 60 4.16 -9.08 1.63
N GLU A 61 2.87 -9.21 1.33
CA GLU A 61 1.85 -9.70 2.27
C GLU A 61 1.62 -11.22 2.17
N LYS A 62 2.09 -11.85 1.07
CA LYS A 62 1.83 -13.25 0.75
C LYS A 62 3.08 -14.11 0.96
N THR A 63 4.23 -13.59 0.52
CA THR A 63 5.49 -14.31 0.53
C THR A 63 6.27 -13.94 1.80
N PRO A 64 6.60 -14.90 2.68
CA PRO A 64 7.33 -14.62 3.92
C PRO A 64 8.79 -14.21 3.70
N SER A 65 9.33 -14.50 2.52
CA SER A 65 10.70 -14.20 2.10
C SER A 65 10.68 -13.58 0.69
N PRO A 66 10.23 -12.32 0.54
CA PRO A 66 10.19 -11.66 -0.76
C PRO A 66 11.60 -11.51 -1.34
N THR A 67 11.74 -11.72 -2.65
CA THR A 67 13.04 -11.63 -3.35
C THR A 67 12.96 -10.61 -4.48
N TYR A 68 14.03 -10.43 -5.25
CA TYR A 68 14.02 -9.56 -6.44
C TYR A 68 13.17 -10.13 -7.60
N HIS A 69 12.68 -11.37 -7.50
CA HIS A 69 11.80 -11.95 -8.51
C HIS A 69 10.41 -11.28 -8.48
N PRO A 70 9.86 -10.83 -9.63
CA PRO A 70 8.60 -10.08 -9.68
C PRO A 70 7.35 -10.76 -9.09
N ASP A 71 7.35 -12.08 -8.96
CA ASP A 71 6.29 -12.87 -8.36
C ASP A 71 6.44 -13.04 -6.83
N ALA A 72 7.58 -12.63 -6.27
CA ALA A 72 7.89 -12.77 -4.86
C ALA A 72 7.58 -11.54 -4.00
N TYR A 73 7.20 -10.39 -4.59
CA TYR A 73 6.87 -9.16 -3.88
C TYR A 73 5.58 -8.51 -4.36
N ASP A 74 4.97 -7.69 -3.50
CA ASP A 74 3.84 -6.82 -3.85
C ASP A 74 4.31 -5.37 -4.08
N PHE A 75 5.36 -4.92 -3.38
CA PHE A 75 5.99 -3.61 -3.57
C PHE A 75 7.52 -3.72 -3.49
N HIS A 76 8.25 -2.84 -4.17
CA HIS A 76 9.71 -2.78 -4.09
C HIS A 76 10.23 -1.38 -4.44
N SER A 77 11.48 -1.12 -4.09
CA SER A 77 12.31 -0.03 -4.61
C SER A 77 13.76 -0.55 -4.65
N ALA A 78 14.40 -0.36 -5.80
CA ALA A 78 15.76 -0.82 -6.06
C ALA A 78 16.51 0.25 -6.85
N THR A 79 17.10 1.20 -6.14
CA THR A 79 17.77 2.38 -6.71
C THR A 79 19.10 2.59 -6.01
N CYS A 80 20.08 3.19 -6.68
CA CYS A 80 21.41 3.44 -6.10
C CYS A 80 21.44 4.59 -5.06
N GLY A 81 20.35 4.81 -4.33
CA GLY A 81 20.14 5.93 -3.43
C GLY A 81 19.14 5.60 -2.32
N THR A 82 18.33 6.58 -1.90
CA THR A 82 17.27 6.32 -0.92
C THR A 82 16.12 5.59 -1.59
N ASP A 83 15.86 4.36 -1.14
CA ASP A 83 14.73 3.56 -1.57
C ASP A 83 13.51 3.82 -0.69
N SER A 84 12.36 4.01 -1.32
CA SER A 84 11.14 4.30 -0.58
C SER A 84 9.94 3.54 -1.11
N VAL A 85 9.17 2.97 -0.17
CA VAL A 85 7.99 2.17 -0.49
C VAL A 85 6.82 2.63 0.36
N THR A 86 5.76 3.09 -0.30
CA THR A 86 4.49 3.43 0.37
C THR A 86 3.59 2.22 0.40
N ILE A 87 3.16 1.83 1.61
CA ILE A 87 2.35 0.65 1.87
C ILE A 87 0.93 1.09 2.27
N PRO A 88 -0.10 0.66 1.54
CA PRO A 88 -1.47 0.99 1.89
C PRO A 88 -1.92 0.23 3.14
N ARG A 89 -2.87 0.82 3.89
CA ARG A 89 -3.54 0.19 5.03
C ARG A 89 -4.23 -1.14 4.68
N THR A 90 -4.64 -1.33 3.42
CA THR A 90 -5.36 -2.52 2.94
C THR A 90 -4.48 -3.76 2.85
N MET A 91 -3.16 -3.60 2.81
CA MET A 91 -2.22 -4.71 2.75
C MET A 91 -2.26 -5.54 4.04
N ARG A 92 -2.32 -6.87 3.93
CA ARG A 92 -2.46 -7.76 5.09
C ARG A 92 -1.21 -7.71 5.97
N ARG A 93 -1.43 -7.89 7.28
CA ARG A 93 -0.37 -7.96 8.30
C ARG A 93 -0.32 -9.38 8.91
N PRO A 94 0.86 -9.88 9.34
CA PRO A 94 2.16 -9.26 9.17
C PRO A 94 2.59 -9.25 7.70
N MET A 95 3.29 -8.20 7.30
CA MET A 95 3.91 -8.11 5.98
C MET A 95 5.42 -8.35 6.11
N ALA A 96 5.98 -9.11 5.18
CA ALA A 96 7.39 -9.40 5.12
C ALA A 96 8.14 -8.32 4.34
N VAL A 97 9.32 -7.97 4.83
CA VAL A 97 10.26 -7.05 4.18
C VAL A 97 11.57 -7.80 3.97
N GLY A 98 12.04 -7.87 2.74
CA GLY A 98 13.36 -8.39 2.37
C GLY A 98 14.25 -7.25 1.94
N ILE A 99 15.44 -7.17 2.54
CA ILE A 99 16.50 -6.25 2.14
C ILE A 99 17.56 -7.05 1.40
N TYR A 100 17.83 -6.70 0.15
CA TYR A 100 18.80 -7.37 -0.71
C TYR A 100 20.10 -6.58 -0.77
N GLY A 101 21.25 -7.23 -0.62
CA GLY A 101 22.55 -6.61 -0.87
C GLY A 101 22.98 -6.80 -2.33
N TYR A 102 23.06 -5.73 -3.12
CA TYR A 102 23.60 -5.81 -4.48
C TYR A 102 25.13 -5.76 -4.48
N SER A 103 25.72 -4.93 -3.62
CA SER A 103 27.18 -4.82 -3.42
C SER A 103 27.74 -5.91 -2.51
N ALA A 104 29.07 -6.12 -2.50
CA ALA A 104 29.73 -7.19 -1.73
C ALA A 104 29.38 -7.22 -0.22
N SER A 105 29.21 -6.05 0.38
CA SER A 105 28.49 -5.85 1.65
C SER A 105 27.76 -4.51 1.55
N SER A 106 26.58 -4.42 2.14
CA SER A 106 25.80 -3.19 2.21
C SER A 106 25.34 -2.94 3.64
N LYS A 107 25.62 -1.74 4.14
CA LYS A 107 25.09 -1.24 5.42
C LYS A 107 23.97 -0.26 5.14
N TYR A 108 22.92 -0.31 5.92
CA TYR A 108 21.73 0.48 5.66
C TYR A 108 21.03 0.92 6.94
N THR A 109 20.18 1.94 6.82
CA THR A 109 19.14 2.23 7.81
C THR A 109 17.78 1.98 7.19
N LEU A 110 16.88 1.33 7.94
CA LEU A 110 15.49 1.16 7.56
C LEU A 110 14.63 1.91 8.58
N GLU A 111 13.92 2.93 8.10
CA GLU A 111 13.00 3.73 8.89
C GLU A 111 11.56 3.54 8.41
N VAL A 112 10.65 3.32 9.35
CA VAL A 112 9.22 3.11 9.09
C VAL A 112 8.46 4.30 9.65
N PHE A 113 7.75 5.00 8.77
CA PHE A 113 6.86 6.09 9.15
C PHE A 113 5.41 5.67 9.02
N GLN A 114 4.56 6.12 9.93
CA GLN A 114 3.13 6.15 9.73
C GLN A 114 2.74 7.39 8.94
N LEU A 115 1.98 7.17 7.87
CA LEU A 115 1.37 8.23 7.10
C LEU A 115 -0.04 8.54 7.64
N PRO A 116 -0.50 9.79 7.53
CA PRO A 116 -1.89 10.16 7.75
C PRO A 116 -2.83 9.24 6.93
N SER A 117 -3.97 8.86 7.51
CA SER A 117 -5.02 8.23 6.71
C SER A 117 -5.76 9.33 5.96
N ASP A 118 -5.97 9.16 4.66
CA ASP A 118 -6.76 10.08 3.81
C ASP A 118 -8.25 10.22 4.26
N GLY A 119 -8.64 9.56 5.36
CA GLY A 119 -9.97 9.52 5.93
C GLY A 119 -10.12 10.16 7.33
N ASP A 120 -9.09 10.79 7.91
CA ASP A 120 -9.26 11.64 9.11
C ASP A 120 -9.83 13.04 8.78
N ASN A 121 -10.48 13.16 7.62
CA ASN A 121 -11.27 14.33 7.23
C ASN A 121 -12.76 14.20 7.62
N ASN A 122 -13.17 13.13 8.31
CA ASN A 122 -14.53 12.97 8.85
C ASN A 122 -14.78 13.81 10.12
N LEU A 123 -14.35 15.08 10.11
CA LEU A 123 -14.75 16.07 11.12
C LEU A 123 -15.75 17.10 10.56
N PHE A 124 -16.18 16.95 9.31
CA PHE A 124 -17.28 17.73 8.71
C PHE A 124 -18.11 16.85 7.75
N GLU A 125 -18.77 15.82 8.28
CA GLU A 125 -20.08 15.48 7.72
C GLU A 125 -21.07 16.51 8.28
N GLU A 126 -21.07 17.71 7.69
CA GLU A 126 -22.25 18.56 7.78
C GLU A 126 -23.32 17.87 6.93
N ASP A 127 -24.44 17.52 7.56
CA ASP A 127 -25.65 17.02 6.91
C ASP A 127 -26.05 17.97 5.77
N ASP A 128 -25.65 17.67 4.53
CA ASP A 128 -26.14 18.38 3.33
C ASP A 128 -27.43 17.69 2.85
N PRO A 129 -28.62 18.28 3.07
CA PRO A 129 -29.89 17.70 2.67
C PRO A 129 -30.12 17.70 1.14
N PHE A 130 -29.18 18.19 0.32
CA PHE A 130 -29.41 18.39 -1.11
C PHE A 130 -28.92 17.26 -2.04
N LYS A 131 -28.27 16.21 -1.51
CA LYS A 131 -27.71 15.13 -2.34
C LYS A 131 -28.73 14.09 -2.85
N ALA A 132 -30.00 14.20 -2.47
CA ALA A 132 -31.02 13.17 -2.74
C ALA A 132 -31.81 13.33 -4.07
N GLN A 133 -31.54 14.33 -4.91
CA GLN A 133 -32.43 14.64 -6.05
C GLN A 133 -31.81 14.52 -7.47
N VAL A 134 -30.54 14.14 -7.61
CA VAL A 134 -29.88 14.16 -8.93
C VAL A 134 -29.91 12.81 -9.68
N GLU A 135 -30.27 11.70 -9.03
CA GLU A 135 -30.19 10.39 -9.69
C GLU A 135 -31.33 10.05 -10.69
N ASN A 136 -32.35 10.90 -10.86
CA ASN A 136 -33.56 10.48 -11.59
C ASN A 136 -33.91 11.17 -12.91
N ASN A 137 -33.06 11.99 -13.53
CA ASN A 137 -33.39 12.56 -14.85
C ASN A 137 -32.17 12.89 -15.71
N VAL A 138 -31.62 11.91 -16.43
CA VAL A 138 -30.97 12.22 -17.72
C VAL A 138 -31.31 11.15 -18.77
N GLU A 139 -32.26 11.52 -19.62
CA GLU A 139 -32.59 10.88 -20.89
C GLU A 139 -31.64 11.42 -21.97
N TYR A 140 -30.87 10.54 -22.62
CA TYR A 140 -30.03 10.92 -23.77
C TYR A 140 -30.64 10.37 -25.06
N THR A 141 -31.21 11.27 -25.87
CA THR A 141 -31.46 11.00 -27.30
C THR A 141 -30.42 11.71 -28.14
N THR A 142 -29.71 10.97 -29.01
CA THR A 142 -29.12 11.55 -30.23
C THR A 142 -28.94 10.46 -31.27
N ASN A 143 -29.64 10.61 -32.41
CA ASN A 143 -29.52 9.77 -33.60
C ASN A 143 -28.73 10.53 -34.68
N GLU A 144 -27.74 9.87 -35.28
CA GLU A 144 -27.41 9.77 -36.73
C GLU A 144 -25.95 9.27 -36.88
N LYS A 145 -25.69 7.97 -37.07
CA LYS A 145 -25.66 7.12 -38.29
C LYS A 145 -24.42 7.26 -39.20
N LYS A 146 -23.60 6.18 -39.20
CA LYS A 146 -22.95 5.42 -40.31
C LYS A 146 -21.47 5.09 -39.98
N GLU A 147 -20.88 3.93 -40.26
CA GLU A 147 -21.33 2.58 -40.68
C GLU A 147 -20.15 1.59 -40.48
N VAL A 148 -20.41 0.50 -39.74
CA VAL A 148 -19.92 -0.90 -39.84
C VAL A 148 -18.46 -1.23 -40.23
N ARG A 149 -17.73 -1.87 -39.29
CA ARG A 149 -16.98 -3.13 -39.54
C ARG A 149 -17.22 -4.14 -38.39
N LYS A 150 -17.63 -5.37 -38.75
CA LYS A 150 -17.96 -6.51 -37.87
C LYS A 150 -16.68 -7.32 -37.56
N VAL A 151 -16.51 -7.95 -36.39
CA VAL A 151 -16.60 -9.43 -36.09
C VAL A 151 -15.61 -9.70 -34.90
N PRO A 152 -15.73 -10.73 -34.01
CA PRO A 152 -16.87 -11.43 -33.40
C PRO A 152 -16.85 -11.40 -31.84
N LYS A 153 -17.98 -11.80 -31.23
CA LYS A 153 -18.18 -12.01 -29.78
C LYS A 153 -17.53 -13.32 -29.30
N VAL A 154 -16.69 -13.25 -28.26
CA VAL A 154 -16.34 -14.43 -27.46
C VAL A 154 -17.13 -14.39 -26.14
N LYS A 155 -18.13 -15.26 -26.02
CA LYS A 155 -18.81 -15.56 -24.75
C LYS A 155 -18.07 -16.70 -24.06
N LYS A 156 -17.55 -16.50 -22.85
CA LYS A 156 -17.19 -17.62 -21.95
C LYS A 156 -17.63 -17.33 -20.50
N LYS A 157 -18.88 -17.71 -20.24
CA LYS A 157 -19.40 -18.48 -19.10
C LYS A 157 -18.74 -18.22 -17.73
N LEU A 158 -19.38 -17.35 -16.94
CA LEU A 158 -19.23 -17.30 -15.49
C LEU A 158 -19.63 -18.66 -14.91
N ARG A 159 -18.70 -19.35 -14.24
CA ARG A 159 -18.98 -20.59 -13.50
C ARG A 159 -19.17 -20.21 -12.04
N ASN A 160 -20.39 -20.46 -11.55
CA ASN A 160 -20.70 -20.45 -10.12
C ASN A 160 -19.86 -21.52 -9.42
N ILE A 161 -19.17 -21.15 -8.35
CA ILE A 161 -18.53 -22.09 -7.42
C ILE A 161 -19.24 -21.91 -6.06
N PRO A 162 -19.81 -22.99 -5.49
CA PRO A 162 -20.60 -22.94 -4.26
C PRO A 162 -19.74 -22.80 -2.99
N ASN A 163 -20.35 -22.20 -1.97
CA ASN A 163 -19.85 -22.05 -0.61
C ASN A 163 -19.45 -23.42 -0.02
N GLY A 164 -18.19 -23.55 0.40
CA GLY A 164 -17.67 -24.72 1.09
C GLY A 164 -16.60 -24.31 2.11
N LEU A 165 -16.92 -24.53 3.38
CA LEU A 165 -16.11 -24.27 4.56
C LEU A 165 -14.76 -25.01 4.55
N TRP A 166 -13.70 -24.26 4.87
CA TRP A 166 -12.58 -24.55 5.79
C TRP A 166 -12.21 -26.02 6.10
N PRO A 167 -11.00 -26.45 5.69
CA PRO A 167 -10.21 -27.37 6.49
C PRO A 167 -8.76 -26.86 6.63
N PHE A 168 -8.47 -26.09 7.69
CA PHE A 168 -7.08 -25.76 8.06
C PHE A 168 -6.83 -25.85 9.58
N LEU A 169 -7.77 -26.40 10.37
CA LEU A 169 -7.64 -26.49 11.83
C LEU A 169 -7.18 -27.86 12.36
N GLU A 170 -6.95 -28.86 11.53
CA GLU A 170 -6.46 -30.17 11.98
C GLU A 170 -4.93 -30.31 12.03
N LEU A 171 -4.17 -29.24 11.73
CA LEU A 171 -2.70 -29.30 11.76
C LEU A 171 -2.07 -28.81 13.08
N PHE A 172 -2.85 -28.28 14.04
CA PHE A 172 -2.29 -27.61 15.24
C PHE A 172 -2.28 -28.46 16.53
N GLU A 173 -2.75 -29.71 16.50
CA GLU A 173 -2.78 -30.59 17.69
C GLU A 173 -1.62 -31.62 17.72
N MET A 174 -0.76 -31.69 16.70
CA MET A 174 0.36 -32.67 16.66
C MET A 174 1.71 -32.12 17.15
N LEU A 175 1.75 -30.97 17.83
CA LEU A 175 3.01 -30.35 18.30
C LEU A 175 3.13 -30.24 19.83
N PHE A 176 2.22 -30.85 20.59
CA PHE A 176 2.29 -30.91 22.06
C PHE A 176 2.01 -32.32 22.63
N LEU A 177 2.52 -33.35 21.97
CA LEU A 177 2.66 -34.71 22.52
C LEU A 177 4.10 -35.21 22.34
#